data_AF-A0A059F5A8-F1
#
_entry.id   AF-A0A059F5A8-F1
#
_cell.length_a   1.000
_cell.length_b   1.000
_cell.length_c   1.000
_cell.angle_alpha   90.00
_cell.angle_beta   90.00
_cell.angle_gamma   90.00
#
_symmetry.space_group_name_H-M   'P 1'
#
loop_
_entity.id
_entity.type
_entity.pdbx_description
1 polymer ?
#
loop_
_entity_poly.entity_id
_entity_poly.type
_entity_poly.pdbx_seq_one_letter_code
_entity_poly.pdbx_strand_id
1 'polypeptide(L)'
;MKNKITIFQLQIDSFIDEDTPYIIIHGLKNEKPIKVIVTDFLPYLYIEAPKEDIKDDLLYKLTNSLSKGKVSMITESYKYKLYGYSTEKVKFIKYFLQHLIP
;
A
#
# COMPACT_ATOMS: atom_id res chain seq x y z
N MET A 1 15.55 11.67 -22.85
CA MET A 1 15.94 11.45 -21.44
C MET A 1 14.89 12.10 -20.54
N LYS A 2 14.31 11.38 -19.56
CA LYS A 2 13.38 12.01 -18.60
C LYS A 2 14.18 12.96 -17.70
N ASN A 3 13.72 14.20 -17.53
CA ASN A 3 14.33 15.16 -16.62
C ASN A 3 14.29 14.59 -15.19
N LYS A 4 15.46 14.31 -14.62
CA LYS A 4 15.57 13.82 -13.24
C LYS A 4 15.44 15.01 -12.28
N ILE A 5 14.63 14.85 -11.26
CA ILE A 5 14.52 15.80 -10.15
C ILE A 5 15.14 15.12 -8.92
N THR A 6 16.16 15.74 -8.35
CA THR A 6 16.78 15.33 -7.09
C THR A 6 16.44 16.37 -6.03
N ILE A 7 15.99 15.90 -4.87
CA ILE A 7 15.58 16.74 -3.74
C ILE A 7 16.22 16.21 -2.45
N PHE A 8 16.47 17.12 -1.51
CA PHE A 8 16.76 16.76 -0.12
C PHE A 8 15.45 16.77 0.66
N GLN A 9 14.97 15.59 1.05
CA GLN A 9 13.73 15.43 1.80
C GLN A 9 13.91 15.91 3.25
N LEU A 10 12.92 16.65 3.76
CA LEU A 10 12.85 17.13 5.14
C LEU A 10 11.69 16.51 5.92
N GLN A 11 10.51 16.42 5.31
CA GLN A 11 9.30 15.92 5.95
C GLN A 11 8.44 15.14 4.94
N ILE A 12 7.71 14.15 5.45
CA ILE A 12 6.71 13.39 4.71
C ILE A 12 5.40 13.47 5.48
N ASP A 13 4.32 13.78 4.76
CA ASP A 13 2.97 13.80 5.28
C ASP A 13 2.05 12.93 4.42
N SER A 14 1.07 12.28 5.04
CA SER A 14 0.04 11.48 4.34
C SER A 14 -1.30 12.18 4.41
N PHE A 15 -1.99 12.29 3.28
CA PHE A 15 -3.30 12.91 3.18
C PHE A 15 -4.29 11.99 2.46
N ILE A 16 -5.57 12.23 2.70
CA ILE A 16 -6.69 11.59 2.00
C ILE A 16 -7.57 12.72 1.48
N ASP A 17 -7.75 12.77 0.17
CA ASP A 17 -8.64 13.72 -0.51
C ASP A 17 -9.60 12.94 -1.41
N GLU A 18 -10.90 13.17 -1.24
CA GLU A 18 -11.97 12.53 -2.03
C GLU A 18 -11.71 11.03 -2.33
N ASP A 19 -11.36 10.24 -1.30
CA ASP A 19 -11.04 8.79 -1.36
C ASP A 19 -9.67 8.39 -1.94
N THR A 20 -8.84 9.33 -2.38
CA THR A 20 -7.51 9.06 -2.93
C THR A 20 -6.42 9.41 -1.90
N PRO A 21 -5.72 8.42 -1.33
CA PRO A 21 -4.56 8.69 -0.50
C PRO A 21 -3.40 9.18 -1.36
N TYR A 22 -2.69 10.20 -0.89
CA TYR A 22 -1.43 10.64 -1.47
C TYR A 22 -0.44 11.04 -0.40
N ILE A 23 0.83 11.02 -0.77
CA ILE A 23 1.95 11.37 0.10
C ILE A 23 2.55 12.67 -0.39
N ILE A 24 2.75 13.61 0.52
CA ILE A 24 3.48 14.84 0.24
C ILE A 24 4.89 14.71 0.82
N ILE A 25 5.89 14.93 -0.03
CA ILE A 25 7.28 15.03 0.37
C ILE A 25 7.68 16.52 0.30
N HIS A 26 7.97 17.09 1.46
CA HIS A 26 8.52 18.43 1.61
C HIS A 26 10.05 18.36 1.63
N GLY A 27 10.71 19.22 0.85
CA GLY A 27 12.16 19.21 0.77
C GLY A 27 12.76 20.47 0.16
N LEU A 28 14.05 20.38 -0.15
CA LEU A 28 14.83 21.43 -0.81
C LEU A 28 15.38 20.92 -2.14
N LYS A 29 15.35 21.78 -3.17
CA LYS A 29 16.08 21.61 -4.43
C LYS A 29 16.92 22.85 -4.67
N ASN A 30 18.24 22.71 -4.61
CA ASN A 30 19.18 23.84 -4.69
C ASN A 30 18.79 24.97 -3.71
N GLU A 31 18.60 24.60 -2.44
CA GLU A 31 18.20 25.48 -1.33
C GLU A 31 16.79 26.12 -1.46
N LYS A 32 16.06 25.86 -2.54
CA LYS A 32 14.68 26.33 -2.70
C LYS A 32 13.69 25.30 -2.18
N PRO A 33 12.68 25.70 -1.38
CA PRO A 33 11.60 24.82 -0.97
C PRO A 33 10.87 24.21 -2.17
N ILE A 34 10.62 22.90 -2.09
CA ILE A 34 9.85 22.16 -3.08
C ILE A 34 8.91 21.17 -2.41
N LYS A 35 7.76 20.96 -3.04
CA LYS A 35 6.76 19.97 -2.65
C LYS A 35 6.63 18.96 -3.79
N VAL A 36 6.75 17.67 -3.47
CA VAL A 36 6.50 16.57 -4.40
C VAL A 36 5.28 15.80 -3.92
N ILE A 37 4.32 15.59 -4.82
CA ILE A 37 3.12 14.80 -4.56
C ILE A 37 3.33 13.42 -5.17
N VAL A 38 3.24 12.39 -4.34
CA VAL A 38 3.29 10.99 -4.76
C VAL A 38 1.86 10.45 -4.74
N THR A 39 1.35 10.18 -5.94
CA THR A 39 0.03 9.58 -6.17
C THR A 39 0.15 8.08 -6.40
N ASP A 40 -0.99 7.41 -6.58
CA ASP A 40 -1.08 5.99 -6.96
C ASP A 40 -0.46 5.03 -5.92
N PHE A 41 -0.38 5.47 -4.67
CA PHE A 41 0.03 4.65 -3.54
C PHE A 41 -1.19 4.21 -2.73
N LEU A 42 -1.51 2.92 -2.80
CA LEU A 42 -2.56 2.33 -1.97
C LEU A 42 -1.94 1.61 -0.77
N PRO A 43 -2.41 1.87 0.46
CA PRO A 43 -2.06 1.06 1.62
C PRO A 43 -2.36 -0.41 1.37
N TYR A 44 -1.51 -1.29 1.88
CA TYR A 44 -1.70 -2.74 1.73
C TYR A 44 -1.23 -3.51 2.94
N LEU A 45 -1.76 -4.72 3.08
CA LEU A 45 -1.35 -5.68 4.10
C LEU A 45 -1.13 -7.06 3.48
N TYR A 46 -0.26 -7.85 4.10
CA TYR A 46 -0.01 -9.24 3.72
C TYR A 46 -0.59 -10.19 4.78
N ILE A 47 -1.34 -11.20 4.34
CA ILE A 47 -1.79 -12.32 5.18
C ILE A 47 -1.31 -13.60 4.52
N GLU A 48 -0.86 -14.56 5.32
CA GLU A 48 -0.51 -15.88 4.82
C GLU A 48 -1.73 -16.53 4.16
N ALA A 49 -1.54 -17.09 2.97
CA ALA A 49 -2.61 -17.77 2.27
C ALA A 49 -2.98 -19.04 3.04
N PRO A 50 -4.28 -19.30 3.25
CA PRO A 50 -4.71 -20.59 3.76
C PRO A 50 -4.36 -21.70 2.76
N LYS A 51 -4.37 -22.94 3.23
CA LYS A 51 -4.11 -24.11 2.37
C LYS A 51 -5.21 -24.33 1.32
N GLU A 52 -6.42 -23.87 1.63
CA GLU A 52 -7.59 -23.95 0.77
C GLU A 52 -7.65 -22.73 -0.17
N ASP A 53 -8.13 -22.92 -1.40
CA ASP A 53 -8.32 -21.81 -2.33
C ASP A 53 -9.63 -21.08 -2.02
N ILE A 54 -9.52 -19.98 -1.26
CA ILE A 54 -10.67 -19.18 -0.82
C ILE A 54 -10.66 -17.76 -1.36
N LYS A 55 -9.89 -17.49 -2.42
CA LYS A 55 -9.56 -16.13 -2.85
C LYS A 55 -10.79 -15.26 -3.16
N ASP A 56 -11.76 -15.81 -3.89
CA ASP A 56 -12.96 -15.06 -4.31
C ASP A 56 -13.95 -14.86 -3.15
N ASP A 57 -14.10 -15.86 -2.28
CA ASP A 57 -14.93 -15.78 -1.07
C ASP A 57 -14.36 -14.77 -0.06
N LEU A 58 -13.02 -14.69 0.02
CA LEU A 58 -12.36 -13.78 0.95
C LEU A 58 -12.51 -12.31 0.56
N LEU A 59 -12.43 -11.97 -0.73
CA LEU A 59 -12.62 -10.60 -1.21
C LEU A 59 -14.02 -10.09 -0.86
N TYR A 60 -15.03 -10.92 -1.13
CA TYR A 60 -16.43 -10.61 -0.85
C TYR A 60 -16.67 -10.45 0.67
N LYS A 61 -16.21 -11.42 1.48
CA LYS A 61 -16.36 -11.38 2.94
C LYS A 61 -15.67 -10.18 3.57
N LEU A 62 -14.43 -9.88 3.17
CA LEU A 62 -13.68 -8.75 3.72
C LEU A 62 -14.32 -7.41 3.36
N THR A 63 -14.74 -7.24 2.11
CA THR A 63 -15.40 -6.01 1.66
C THR A 63 -16.67 -5.73 2.45
N ASN A 64 -17.47 -6.78 2.73
CA ASN A 64 -18.71 -6.64 3.51
C ASN A 64 -18.51 -6.54 5.03
N SER A 65 -17.32 -6.89 5.53
CA SER A 65 -17.01 -6.84 6.97
C SER A 65 -16.42 -5.51 7.41
N LEU A 66 -15.92 -4.69 6.48
CA LEU A 66 -15.32 -3.40 6.78
C LEU A 66 -16.42 -2.35 7.01
N SER A 67 -16.37 -1.68 8.16
CA SER A 67 -17.28 -0.55 8.46
C SER A 67 -16.92 0.73 7.71
N LYS A 68 -15.67 0.85 7.23
CA LYS A 68 -15.16 1.93 6.37
C LYS A 68 -14.09 1.40 5.42
N GLY A 69 -14.08 1.94 4.20
CA GLY A 69 -13.15 1.52 3.14
C GLY A 69 -13.55 0.20 2.47
N LYS A 70 -12.78 -0.19 1.46
CA LYS A 70 -12.95 -1.46 0.74
C LYS A 70 -11.61 -2.07 0.34
N VAL A 71 -11.61 -3.37 0.07
CA VAL A 71 -10.48 -4.03 -0.60
C VAL A 71 -10.58 -3.74 -2.09
N SER A 72 -9.61 -3.01 -2.65
CA SER A 72 -9.62 -2.63 -4.06
C SER A 72 -9.06 -3.73 -4.97
N MET A 73 -8.04 -4.44 -4.48
CA MET A 73 -7.33 -5.45 -5.25
C MET A 73 -6.69 -6.48 -4.32
N ILE A 74 -6.61 -7.72 -4.80
CA ILE A 74 -5.88 -8.80 -4.15
C ILE A 74 -4.82 -9.35 -5.12
N THR A 75 -3.57 -9.44 -4.67
CA THR A 75 -2.50 -10.13 -5.41
C THR A 75 -1.82 -11.18 -4.55
N GLU A 76 -1.09 -12.09 -5.19
CA GLU A 76 -0.36 -13.15 -4.49
C GLU A 76 1.14 -12.91 -4.58
N SER A 77 1.88 -13.29 -3.54
CA SER A 77 3.33 -13.23 -3.55
C SER A 77 3.92 -14.27 -2.61
N TYR A 78 5.08 -14.81 -2.96
CA TYR A 78 5.81 -15.77 -2.12
C TYR A 78 6.88 -15.03 -1.31
N LYS A 79 6.82 -15.13 0.03
CA LYS A 79 7.72 -14.41 0.96
C LYS A 79 8.24 -15.33 2.06
N TYR A 80 9.38 -14.97 2.64
CA TYR A 80 9.87 -15.58 3.87
C TYR A 80 9.23 -14.93 5.09
N LYS A 81 8.94 -15.73 6.12
CA LYS A 81 8.54 -15.21 7.43
C LYS A 81 9.78 -14.66 8.14
N LEU A 82 9.64 -13.52 8.82
CA LEU A 82 10.72 -12.96 9.63
C LEU A 82 10.97 -13.80 10.90
N TYR A 83 9.89 -14.36 11.47
CA TYR A 83 9.95 -15.15 12.69
C TYR A 83 10.08 -16.64 12.37
N GLY A 84 11.04 -17.28 13.06
CA GLY A 84 11.40 -18.68 12.83
C GLY A 84 12.40 -18.85 11.68
N TYR A 85 13.24 -19.86 11.77
CA TYR A 85 14.10 -20.25 10.65
C TYR A 85 13.27 -21.05 9.64
N SER A 86 13.22 -20.58 8.40
CA SER A 86 12.61 -21.28 7.28
C SER A 86 13.44 -21.07 6.01
N THR A 87 13.73 -22.15 5.31
CA THR A 87 14.35 -22.13 3.97
C THR A 87 13.32 -21.99 2.86
N GLU A 88 12.03 -22.09 3.19
CA GLU A 88 10.93 -22.10 2.23
C GLU A 88 10.16 -20.78 2.25
N LYS A 89 9.75 -20.34 1.05
CA LYS A 89 8.83 -19.22 0.89
C LYS A 89 7.41 -19.71 1.07
N VAL A 90 6.63 -18.93 1.79
CA VAL A 90 5.20 -19.17 2.00
C VAL A 90 4.40 -18.25 1.09
N LYS A 91 3.25 -18.73 0.62
CA LYS A 91 2.30 -17.93 -0.17
C LYS A 91 1.62 -16.91 0.74
N PHE A 92 1.70 -15.63 0.39
CA PHE A 92 0.98 -14.54 1.03
C PHE A 92 0.02 -13.90 0.03
N ILE A 93 -1.15 -13.52 0.54
CA ILE A 93 -2.12 -12.71 -0.15
C ILE A 93 -1.90 -11.25 0.27
N LYS A 94 -1.76 -10.37 -0.72
CA LYS A 94 -1.61 -8.92 -0.58
C LYS A 94 -2.96 -8.24 -0.83
N TYR A 95 -3.49 -7.55 0.16
CA TYR A 95 -4.74 -6.80 0.05
C TYR A 95 -4.41 -5.33 -0.07
N PHE A 96 -4.90 -4.70 -1.13
CA PHE A 96 -4.84 -3.25 -1.29
C PHE A 96 -6.13 -2.64 -0.74
N LEU A 97 -5.99 -1.62 0.08
CA LEU A 97 -7.09 -0.95 0.76
C LEU A 97 -7.34 0.40 0.11
N GLN A 98 -8.62 0.70 -0.13
CA GLN A 98 -9.07 2.02 -0.52
C GLN A 98 -9.91 2.60 0.62
N HIS A 99 -9.58 3.83 1.02
CA HIS A 99 -10.42 4.57 1.96
C HIS A 99 -11.71 4.98 1.25
N LEU A 100 -12.83 4.90 1.97
CA LEU A 100 -14.11 5.43 1.53
C LEU A 100 -14.57 6.39 2.62
N ILE A 101 -14.78 7.65 2.27
CA ILE A 101 -15.43 8.64 3.13
C ILE A 101 -16.92 8.21 3.23
N PRO A 102 -17.52 8.22 4.44
CA PRO A 102 -18.94 7.92 4.61
C PRO A 102 -19.85 8.94 3.92
#